data_AF-A0A9X1MRW8-F1
#
_entry.id   AF-A0A9X1MRW8-F1
#
_cell.length_a   1.000
_cell.length_b   1.000
_cell.length_c   1.000
_cell.angle_alpha   90.00
_cell.angle_beta   90.00
_cell.angle_gamma   90.00
#
_symmetry.space_group_name_H-M   'P 1'
#
loop_
_entity.id
_entity.type
_entity.pdbx_description
1 polymer ?
#
loop_
_entity_poly.entity_id
_entity_poly.type
_entity_poly.pdbx_seq_one_letter_code
_entity_poly.pdbx_strand_id
1 'polypeptide(L)'
;MKILADENMPYARELFGQLGEVSLVAGRQLNTERLADTDVLMVRSVTKVNAELLSGSQIRFVGTATAGTDHVDDVWLKQHGIGFSGAPGCNAIAVVEYVFSALLMLAERDGFQLRDKTVGIVGIGNVGSRLNHRLKALGIKTLLCDPPRARKEKNAEFLPLETLVQQADILTFHTPLHKDGEDKTFHMVDDSVLAAIAPGRILINASRGAVVDNIALLRALEKGKPLSTILDVWEPEPDLLLPLLARVDIGTPHIAGYSLEGKARGTTQIYHALSEYMGQPKSIELSSLLPQAEFNHITFNGELDEHRLKRLVHLVYDVRRDDAPLRKVAGQRGEFDRLRKEYVERREWSSLTVECDNADTAAQLQQLGFSVRYR
;
A
#
# COMPACT_ATOMS: atom_id res chain seq x y z
N MET A 1 7.27 -18.81 -26.57
CA MET A 1 7.16 -18.79 -25.10
C MET A 1 5.70 -18.57 -24.75
N LYS A 2 5.14 -19.43 -23.90
CA LYS A 2 3.75 -19.36 -23.44
C LYS A 2 3.69 -18.75 -22.04
N ILE A 3 2.94 -17.66 -21.93
CA ILE A 3 2.80 -16.86 -20.71
C ILE A 3 1.36 -16.97 -20.25
N LEU A 4 1.17 -17.45 -19.02
CA LEU A 4 -0.13 -17.48 -18.37
C LEU A 4 -0.18 -16.34 -17.35
N ALA A 5 -1.13 -15.42 -17.52
CA ALA A 5 -1.29 -14.28 -16.64
C ALA A 5 -2.68 -14.24 -16.00
N ASP A 6 -2.77 -13.67 -14.79
CA ASP A 6 -4.05 -13.40 -14.15
C ASP A 6 -4.88 -12.44 -15.02
N GLU A 7 -6.14 -12.80 -15.29
CA GLU A 7 -7.04 -12.03 -16.16
C GLU A 7 -7.31 -10.60 -15.67
N ASN A 8 -7.16 -10.36 -14.35
CA ASN A 8 -7.37 -9.06 -13.72
C ASN A 8 -6.05 -8.30 -13.51
N MET A 9 -4.94 -8.77 -14.08
CA MET A 9 -3.68 -8.01 -14.10
C MET A 9 -3.75 -6.96 -15.22
N PRO A 10 -3.69 -5.65 -14.89
CA PRO A 10 -3.84 -4.61 -15.89
C PRO A 10 -2.67 -4.62 -16.88
N TYR A 11 -2.97 -4.35 -18.15
CA TYR A 11 -2.01 -4.30 -19.27
C TYR A 11 -1.24 -5.62 -19.52
N ALA A 12 -1.63 -6.74 -18.88
CA ALA A 12 -0.89 -8.00 -19.02
C ALA A 12 -0.79 -8.47 -20.48
N ARG A 13 -1.90 -8.46 -21.23
CA ARG A 13 -1.90 -8.86 -22.65
C ARG A 13 -1.04 -7.93 -23.51
N GLU A 14 -1.12 -6.63 -23.28
CA GLU A 14 -0.39 -5.60 -24.03
C GLU A 14 1.12 -5.68 -23.80
N LEU A 15 1.54 -5.89 -22.55
CA LEU A 15 2.94 -5.96 -22.17
C LEU A 15 3.55 -7.32 -22.51
N PHE A 16 3.00 -8.40 -21.96
CA PHE A 16 3.58 -9.73 -22.14
C PHE A 16 3.41 -10.28 -23.56
N GLY A 17 2.42 -9.78 -24.32
CA GLY A 17 2.26 -10.11 -25.74
C GLY A 17 3.47 -9.72 -26.59
N GLN A 18 4.30 -8.80 -26.11
CA GLN A 18 5.56 -8.42 -26.75
C GLN A 18 6.70 -9.41 -26.50
N LEU A 19 6.51 -10.39 -25.59
CA LEU A 19 7.51 -11.38 -25.19
C LEU A 19 7.10 -12.81 -25.57
N GLY A 20 5.79 -13.07 -25.73
CA GLY A 20 5.29 -14.40 -26.08
C GLY A 20 3.77 -14.45 -26.25
N GLU A 21 3.27 -15.68 -26.37
CA GLU A 21 1.83 -15.96 -26.46
C GLU A 21 1.19 -15.86 -25.07
N VAL A 22 0.19 -14.99 -24.90
CA VAL A 22 -0.44 -14.72 -23.60
C VAL A 22 -1.83 -15.35 -23.51
N SER A 23 -1.98 -16.25 -22.54
CA SER A 23 -3.26 -16.74 -22.06
C SER A 23 -3.64 -16.05 -20.74
N LEU A 24 -4.91 -15.69 -20.60
CA LEU A 24 -5.44 -15.08 -19.37
C LEU A 24 -6.30 -16.09 -18.64
N VAL A 25 -6.19 -16.12 -17.31
CA VAL A 25 -6.96 -17.03 -16.46
C VAL A 25 -7.35 -16.36 -15.15
N ALA A 26 -8.51 -16.70 -14.62
CA ALA A 26 -8.89 -16.33 -13.27
C ALA A 26 -7.90 -16.94 -12.26
N GLY A 27 -7.19 -16.13 -11.47
CA GLY A 27 -6.13 -16.62 -10.57
C GLY A 27 -6.59 -17.64 -9.52
N ARG A 28 -7.88 -17.65 -9.15
CA ARG A 28 -8.47 -18.65 -8.23
C ARG A 28 -8.82 -19.98 -8.91
N GLN A 29 -8.87 -20.02 -10.24
CA GLN A 29 -9.18 -21.22 -11.03
C GLN A 29 -7.91 -21.86 -11.62
N LEU A 30 -6.74 -21.34 -11.26
CA LEU A 30 -5.47 -21.87 -11.71
C LEU A 30 -5.20 -23.23 -11.05
N ASN A 31 -4.89 -24.23 -11.86
CA ASN A 31 -4.56 -25.59 -11.44
C ASN A 31 -3.41 -26.15 -12.29
N THR A 32 -2.91 -27.33 -11.92
CA THR A 32 -1.78 -28.00 -12.60
C THR A 32 -2.06 -28.28 -14.08
N GLU A 33 -3.31 -28.64 -14.45
CA GLU A 33 -3.70 -28.89 -15.85
C GLU A 33 -3.51 -27.65 -16.74
N ARG A 34 -3.88 -26.47 -16.23
CA ARG A 34 -3.69 -25.19 -16.93
C ARG A 34 -2.22 -24.80 -17.09
N LEU A 35 -1.32 -25.39 -16.30
CA LEU A 35 0.12 -25.12 -16.32
C LEU A 35 0.92 -26.07 -17.22
N ALA A 36 0.32 -27.16 -17.72
CA ALA A 36 1.03 -28.22 -18.43
C ALA A 36 1.81 -27.74 -19.67
N ASP A 37 1.39 -26.63 -20.28
CA ASP A 37 1.98 -26.05 -21.49
C ASP A 37 2.28 -24.56 -21.30
N THR A 38 2.74 -24.19 -20.10
CA THR A 38 3.10 -22.81 -19.74
C THR A 38 4.58 -22.71 -19.38
N ASP A 39 5.28 -21.72 -19.93
CA ASP A 39 6.69 -21.45 -19.61
C ASP A 39 6.82 -20.43 -18.48
N VAL A 40 5.90 -19.46 -18.43
CA VAL A 40 5.95 -18.31 -17.53
C VAL A 40 4.60 -18.08 -16.86
N LEU A 41 4.61 -17.89 -15.55
CA LEU A 41 3.41 -17.63 -14.76
C LEU A 41 3.43 -16.22 -14.16
N MET A 42 2.40 -15.43 -14.45
CA MET A 42 2.25 -14.05 -13.97
C MET A 42 1.00 -13.93 -13.10
N VAL A 43 1.19 -13.78 -11.79
CA VAL A 43 0.10 -13.88 -10.80
C VAL A 43 -0.13 -12.58 -10.04
N ARG A 44 -1.23 -12.59 -9.28
CA ARG A 44 -1.53 -11.63 -8.22
C ARG A 44 -1.63 -12.38 -6.88
N SER A 45 -1.90 -11.65 -5.80
CA SER A 45 -1.97 -12.19 -4.43
C SER A 45 -3.03 -13.28 -4.18
N VAL A 46 -3.99 -13.48 -5.10
CA VAL A 46 -5.05 -14.48 -4.96
C VAL A 46 -4.59 -15.91 -5.26
N THR A 47 -3.47 -16.06 -5.97
CA THR A 47 -2.93 -17.35 -6.38
C THR A 47 -1.82 -17.76 -5.42
N LYS A 48 -1.97 -18.89 -4.73
CA LYS A 48 -0.90 -19.47 -3.91
C LYS A 48 0.09 -20.19 -4.81
N VAL A 49 1.32 -19.68 -4.89
CA VAL A 49 2.39 -20.27 -5.69
C VAL A 49 3.28 -21.09 -4.77
N ASN A 50 3.15 -22.42 -4.84
CA ASN A 50 3.85 -23.38 -4.00
C ASN A 50 4.14 -24.68 -4.78
N ALA A 51 4.73 -25.65 -4.10
CA ALA A 51 5.04 -26.97 -4.66
C ALA A 51 3.80 -27.68 -5.23
N GLU A 52 2.65 -27.57 -4.57
CA GLU A 52 1.40 -28.20 -5.01
C GLU A 52 0.94 -27.69 -6.37
N LEU A 53 1.10 -26.39 -6.63
CA LEU A 53 0.74 -25.78 -7.90
C LEU A 53 1.77 -26.08 -9.01
N LEU A 54 3.06 -26.04 -8.70
CA LEU A 54 4.13 -25.98 -9.70
C LEU A 54 4.86 -27.31 -9.96
N SER A 55 4.77 -28.29 -9.07
CA SER A 55 5.48 -29.56 -9.22
C SER A 55 5.05 -30.29 -10.50
N GLY A 56 6.02 -30.69 -11.32
CA GLY A 56 5.78 -31.34 -12.63
C GLY A 56 5.44 -30.38 -13.78
N SER A 57 5.35 -29.07 -13.53
CA SER A 57 5.19 -28.08 -14.60
C SER A 57 6.53 -27.73 -15.28
N GLN A 58 6.47 -27.16 -16.48
CA GLN A 58 7.65 -26.62 -17.19
C GLN A 58 7.91 -25.12 -16.91
N ILE A 59 7.25 -24.56 -15.88
CA ILE A 59 7.40 -23.16 -15.49
C ILE A 59 8.87 -22.88 -15.15
N ARG A 60 9.46 -21.89 -15.83
CA ARG A 60 10.82 -21.43 -15.59
C ARG A 60 10.90 -20.04 -14.94
N PHE A 61 9.80 -19.28 -14.97
CA PHE A 61 9.72 -17.97 -14.34
C PHE A 61 8.35 -17.70 -13.74
N VAL A 62 8.33 -17.14 -12.53
CA VAL A 62 7.13 -16.64 -11.86
C VAL A 62 7.29 -15.15 -11.59
N GLY A 63 6.35 -14.34 -12.07
CA GLY A 63 6.21 -12.94 -11.68
C GLY A 63 4.97 -12.74 -10.84
N THR A 64 5.06 -11.95 -9.76
CA THR A 64 3.88 -11.50 -9.02
C THR A 64 3.75 -9.98 -9.09
N ALA A 65 2.62 -9.49 -9.62
CA ALA A 65 2.33 -8.05 -9.76
C ALA A 65 1.92 -7.42 -8.41
N THR A 66 2.66 -7.73 -7.36
CA THR A 66 2.36 -7.36 -5.97
C THR A 66 3.63 -6.96 -5.24
N ALA A 67 3.50 -6.02 -4.30
CA ALA A 67 4.61 -5.62 -3.45
C ALA A 67 4.97 -6.67 -2.39
N GLY A 68 3.98 -7.36 -1.83
CA GLY A 68 4.19 -8.48 -0.92
C GLY A 68 4.28 -9.82 -1.66
N THR A 69 4.93 -10.80 -1.05
CA THR A 69 5.18 -12.14 -1.60
C THR A 69 4.65 -13.25 -0.69
N ASP A 70 3.78 -12.94 0.28
CA ASP A 70 3.25 -13.89 1.28
C ASP A 70 2.54 -15.12 0.66
N HIS A 71 2.05 -14.98 -0.57
CA HIS A 71 1.38 -16.03 -1.35
C HIS A 71 2.34 -16.85 -2.22
N VAL A 72 3.65 -16.58 -2.18
CA VAL A 72 4.67 -17.24 -2.99
C VAL A 72 5.71 -17.91 -2.09
N ASP A 73 5.95 -19.20 -2.31
CA ASP A 73 7.05 -19.94 -1.69
C ASP A 73 8.35 -19.70 -2.48
N ASP A 74 8.98 -18.55 -2.23
CA ASP A 74 10.21 -18.12 -2.90
C ASP A 74 11.41 -19.03 -2.61
N VAL A 75 11.45 -19.64 -1.43
CA VAL A 75 12.43 -20.66 -1.06
C VAL A 75 12.31 -21.89 -1.96
N TRP A 76 11.08 -22.41 -2.14
CA TRP A 76 10.85 -23.55 -3.01
C TRP A 76 11.17 -23.23 -4.47
N LEU A 77 10.74 -22.06 -4.98
CA LEU A 77 11.08 -21.62 -6.34
C LEU A 77 12.60 -21.62 -6.58
N LYS A 78 13.36 -21.06 -5.64
CA LYS A 78 14.83 -21.00 -5.72
C LYS A 78 15.46 -22.39 -5.70
N GLN A 79 14.97 -23.31 -4.86
CA GLN A 79 15.47 -24.69 -4.80
C GLN A 79 15.27 -25.46 -6.11
N HIS A 80 14.25 -25.09 -6.89
CA HIS A 80 13.91 -25.74 -8.17
C HIS A 80 14.43 -24.97 -9.39
N GLY A 81 15.24 -23.93 -9.19
CA GLY A 81 15.82 -23.14 -10.29
C GLY A 81 14.80 -22.32 -11.08
N ILE A 82 13.63 -22.05 -10.50
CA ILE A 82 12.59 -21.23 -11.13
C ILE A 82 12.89 -19.75 -10.83
N GLY A 83 13.01 -18.94 -11.88
CA GLY A 83 13.19 -17.49 -11.74
C GLY A 83 11.99 -16.86 -11.05
N PHE A 84 12.23 -15.89 -10.18
CA PHE A 84 11.16 -15.21 -9.45
C PHE A 84 11.38 -13.70 -9.44
N SER A 85 10.29 -12.96 -9.63
CA SER A 85 10.26 -11.51 -9.39
C SER A 85 8.93 -11.07 -8.78
N GLY A 86 9.01 -10.25 -7.73
CA GLY A 86 7.88 -9.47 -7.23
C GLY A 86 7.89 -8.05 -7.80
N ALA A 87 6.97 -7.22 -7.33
CA ALA A 87 6.91 -5.80 -7.68
C ALA A 87 7.10 -4.91 -6.44
N PRO A 88 8.26 -4.95 -5.77
CA PRO A 88 8.46 -4.27 -4.49
C PRO A 88 8.22 -2.76 -4.62
N GLY A 89 7.31 -2.23 -3.79
CA GLY A 89 6.97 -0.82 -3.78
C GLY A 89 6.06 -0.36 -4.93
N CYS A 90 5.55 -1.27 -5.76
CA CYS A 90 4.65 -0.93 -6.86
C CYS A 90 3.41 -0.16 -6.41
N ASN A 91 2.93 -0.36 -5.18
CA ASN A 91 1.77 0.34 -4.63
C ASN A 91 2.12 1.30 -3.47
N ALA A 92 3.42 1.55 -3.22
CA ALA A 92 3.83 2.28 -2.04
C ALA A 92 3.34 3.74 -2.01
N ILE A 93 3.34 4.42 -3.17
CA ILE A 93 2.85 5.79 -3.30
C ILE A 93 1.36 5.87 -2.93
N ALA A 94 0.52 4.99 -3.48
CA ALA A 94 -0.90 4.93 -3.14
C ALA A 94 -1.15 4.81 -1.63
N VAL A 95 -0.38 3.97 -0.91
CA VAL A 95 -0.53 3.85 0.55
C VAL A 95 -0.12 5.13 1.26
N VAL A 96 0.96 5.78 0.83
CA VAL A 96 1.39 7.07 1.39
C VAL A 96 0.30 8.14 1.21
N GLU A 97 -0.28 8.23 0.01
CA GLU A 97 -1.33 9.21 -0.29
C GLU A 97 -2.65 8.89 0.43
N TYR A 98 -2.90 7.62 0.70
CA TYR A 98 -4.01 7.19 1.56
C TYR A 98 -3.82 7.72 2.99
N VAL A 99 -2.62 7.55 3.57
CA VAL A 99 -2.29 8.04 4.91
C VAL A 99 -2.46 9.56 4.98
N PHE A 100 -1.92 10.31 4.01
CA PHE A 100 -2.08 11.76 3.96
C PHE A 100 -3.55 12.18 3.82
N SER A 101 -4.32 11.51 2.96
CA SER A 101 -5.75 11.81 2.79
C SER A 101 -6.52 11.66 4.10
N ALA A 102 -6.27 10.58 4.86
CA ALA A 102 -6.90 10.35 6.15
C ALA A 102 -6.42 11.33 7.23
N LEU A 103 -5.12 11.63 7.29
CA LEU A 103 -4.56 12.58 8.25
C LEU A 103 -5.08 14.00 8.05
N LEU A 104 -5.14 14.47 6.79
CA LEU A 104 -5.67 15.80 6.48
C LEU A 104 -7.17 15.90 6.76
N MET A 105 -7.91 14.80 6.61
CA MET A 105 -9.32 14.73 7.01
C MET A 105 -9.48 14.86 8.53
N LEU A 106 -8.70 14.12 9.32
CA LEU A 106 -8.71 14.20 10.79
C LEU A 106 -8.23 15.57 11.29
N ALA A 107 -7.20 16.15 10.67
CA ALA A 107 -6.68 17.47 11.02
C ALA A 107 -7.75 18.57 10.90
N GLU A 108 -8.52 18.55 9.81
CA GLU A 108 -9.66 19.46 9.63
C GLU A 108 -10.78 19.19 10.64
N ARG A 109 -11.14 17.92 10.86
CA ARG A 109 -12.24 17.54 11.77
C ARG A 109 -11.95 17.95 13.23
N ASP A 110 -10.73 17.71 13.68
CA ASP A 110 -10.33 17.85 15.09
C ASP A 110 -9.59 19.18 15.38
N GLY A 111 -9.33 19.98 14.35
CA GLY A 111 -8.77 21.33 14.49
C GLY A 111 -7.31 21.35 14.93
N PHE A 112 -6.46 20.50 14.36
CA PHE A 112 -5.01 20.52 14.60
C PHE A 112 -4.22 20.71 13.30
N GLN A 113 -2.95 21.09 13.41
CA GLN A 113 -2.03 21.13 12.27
C GLN A 113 -1.09 19.92 12.33
N LEU A 114 -0.83 19.27 11.19
CA LEU A 114 0.09 18.13 11.08
C LEU A 114 1.53 18.53 11.40
N ARG A 115 1.94 19.76 11.06
CA ARG A 115 3.28 20.28 11.40
C ARG A 115 3.56 20.34 12.90
N ASP A 116 2.51 20.41 13.72
CA ASP A 116 2.63 20.45 15.18
C ASP A 116 2.63 19.03 15.79
N LYS A 117 2.56 17.98 14.96
CA LYS A 117 2.54 16.58 15.37
C LYS A 117 3.88 15.89 15.13
N THR A 118 4.11 14.85 15.93
CA THR A 118 5.18 13.88 15.75
C THR A 118 4.61 12.58 15.18
N VAL A 119 5.10 12.14 14.02
CA VAL A 119 4.68 10.88 13.37
C VAL A 119 5.69 9.77 13.64
N GLY A 120 5.29 8.76 14.39
CA GLY A 120 6.01 7.50 14.58
C GLY A 120 5.69 6.52 13.45
N ILE A 121 6.71 6.15 12.67
CA ILE A 121 6.58 5.25 11.52
C ILE A 121 7.24 3.92 11.88
N VAL A 122 6.46 2.85 11.91
CA VAL A 122 6.92 1.49 12.23
C VAL A 122 7.03 0.68 10.93
N GLY A 123 8.25 0.28 10.58
CA GLY A 123 8.60 -0.35 9.31
C GLY A 123 9.00 0.69 8.25
N ILE A 124 10.31 0.87 8.02
CA ILE A 124 10.86 1.85 7.08
C ILE A 124 11.31 1.15 5.78
N GLY A 125 10.38 0.37 5.22
CA GLY A 125 10.53 -0.25 3.90
C GLY A 125 10.10 0.68 2.77
N ASN A 126 9.51 0.10 1.72
CA ASN A 126 9.05 0.85 0.54
C ASN A 126 8.01 1.94 0.86
N VAL A 127 7.04 1.66 1.74
CA VAL A 127 6.00 2.63 2.14
C VAL A 127 6.56 3.62 3.15
N GLY A 128 7.08 3.14 4.28
CA GLY A 128 7.52 3.98 5.39
C GLY A 128 8.60 4.99 5.01
N SER A 129 9.55 4.64 4.14
CA SER A 129 10.57 5.57 3.65
C SER A 129 10.00 6.71 2.80
N ARG A 130 9.04 6.40 1.92
CA ARG A 130 8.35 7.40 1.07
C ARG A 130 7.43 8.30 1.91
N LEU A 131 6.76 7.73 2.91
CA LEU A 131 5.97 8.50 3.87
C LEU A 131 6.88 9.48 4.64
N ASN A 132 7.98 8.97 5.21
CA ASN A 132 8.97 9.77 5.94
C ASN A 132 9.51 10.93 5.08
N HIS A 133 9.85 10.66 3.82
CA HIS A 133 10.34 11.70 2.90
C HIS A 133 9.33 12.84 2.72
N ARG A 134 8.05 12.51 2.44
CA ARG A 134 6.99 13.51 2.24
C ARG A 134 6.63 14.26 3.54
N LEU A 135 6.65 13.59 4.68
CA LEU A 135 6.43 14.25 5.98
C LEU A 135 7.55 15.26 6.30
N LYS A 136 8.82 14.88 6.06
CA LYS A 136 9.96 15.78 6.23
C LYS A 136 9.90 16.98 5.28
N ALA A 137 9.43 16.80 4.04
CA ALA A 137 9.22 17.90 3.09
C ALA A 137 8.16 18.93 3.57
N LEU A 138 7.27 18.54 4.49
CA LEU A 138 6.31 19.43 5.14
C LEU A 138 6.82 19.99 6.48
N GLY A 139 8.06 19.68 6.87
CA GLY A 139 8.61 20.04 8.17
C GLY A 139 7.98 19.27 9.34
N ILE A 140 7.29 18.16 9.08
CA ILE A 140 6.65 17.33 10.12
C ILE A 140 7.73 16.47 10.79
N LYS A 141 7.73 16.44 12.13
CA LYS A 141 8.67 15.62 12.91
C LYS A 141 8.34 14.14 12.76
N THR A 142 9.34 13.32 12.47
CA THR A 142 9.20 11.87 12.30
C THR A 142 10.09 11.11 13.27
N LEU A 143 9.57 10.02 13.86
CA LEU A 143 10.31 9.01 14.60
C LEU A 143 10.26 7.69 13.83
N LEU A 144 11.38 7.00 13.71
CA LEU A 144 11.51 5.83 12.84
C LEU A 144 11.75 4.58 13.67
N CYS A 145 11.01 3.50 13.43
CA CYS A 145 11.24 2.21 14.08
C CYS A 145 11.39 1.11 13.02
N ASP A 146 12.57 0.52 12.93
CA ASP A 146 12.85 -0.63 12.06
C ASP A 146 14.03 -1.45 12.63
N PRO A 147 13.79 -2.36 13.59
CA PRO A 147 14.85 -3.16 14.20
C PRO A 147 15.71 -3.95 13.20
N PRO A 148 15.15 -4.60 12.16
CA PRO A 148 15.95 -5.24 11.11
C PRO A 148 16.94 -4.30 10.42
N ARG A 149 16.48 -3.12 10.00
CA ARG A 149 17.36 -2.12 9.37
C ARG A 149 18.33 -1.52 10.37
N ALA A 150 17.93 -1.28 11.62
CA ALA A 150 18.81 -0.79 12.68
C ALA A 150 20.00 -1.74 12.89
N ARG A 151 19.75 -3.05 13.00
CA ARG A 151 20.81 -4.06 13.14
C ARG A 151 21.68 -4.16 11.88
N LYS A 152 21.07 -4.12 10.68
CA LYS A 152 21.79 -4.26 9.40
C LYS A 152 22.64 -3.03 9.04
N GLU A 153 22.11 -1.84 9.26
CA GLU A 153 22.70 -0.56 8.83
C GLU A 153 23.48 0.14 9.95
N LYS A 154 23.33 -0.31 11.20
CA LYS A 154 23.92 0.33 12.39
C LYS A 154 23.52 1.81 12.50
N ASN A 155 22.28 2.13 12.14
CA ASN A 155 21.77 3.50 12.14
C ASN A 155 21.03 3.80 13.45
N ALA A 156 21.54 4.76 14.23
CA ALA A 156 20.97 5.20 15.49
C ALA A 156 19.70 6.05 15.35
N GLU A 157 19.31 6.45 14.14
CA GLU A 157 18.04 7.14 13.87
C GLU A 157 16.82 6.23 14.08
N PHE A 158 17.01 4.91 14.03
CA PHE A 158 15.95 3.95 14.33
C PHE A 158 15.82 3.76 15.84
N LEU A 159 14.63 4.06 16.35
CA LEU A 159 14.26 3.99 17.76
C LEU A 159 13.44 2.73 18.06
N PRO A 160 13.47 2.23 19.31
CA PRO A 160 12.56 1.18 19.77
C PRO A 160 11.09 1.59 19.67
N LEU A 161 10.19 0.61 19.52
CA LEU A 161 8.75 0.85 19.42
C LEU A 161 8.21 1.60 20.64
N GLU A 162 8.72 1.29 21.82
CA GLU A 162 8.33 1.89 23.09
C GLU A 162 8.57 3.40 23.08
N THR A 163 9.66 3.85 22.48
CA THR A 163 9.98 5.27 22.32
C THR A 163 8.97 5.96 21.43
N LEU A 164 8.57 5.33 20.32
CA LEU A 164 7.54 5.87 19.43
C LEU A 164 6.18 5.93 20.15
N VAL A 165 5.80 4.89 20.88
CA VAL A 165 4.53 4.83 21.64
C VAL A 165 4.43 5.96 22.66
N GLN A 166 5.55 6.33 23.30
CA GLN A 166 5.60 7.41 24.28
C GLN A 166 5.62 8.81 23.65
N GLN A 167 6.28 8.98 22.51
CA GLN A 167 6.61 10.32 21.98
C GLN A 167 5.81 10.74 20.73
N ALA A 168 5.24 9.79 19.99
CA ALA A 168 4.50 10.11 18.77
C ALA A 168 3.07 10.58 19.09
N ASP A 169 2.57 11.53 18.32
CA ASP A 169 1.14 11.86 18.28
C ASP A 169 0.36 10.92 17.35
N ILE A 170 1.05 10.43 16.32
CA ILE A 170 0.52 9.58 15.25
C ILE A 170 1.41 8.36 15.12
N LEU A 171 0.87 7.16 15.26
CA LEU A 171 1.56 5.88 15.03
C LEU A 171 1.02 5.23 13.77
N THR A 172 1.90 4.94 12.81
CA THR A 172 1.52 4.29 11.54
C THR A 172 2.39 3.07 11.26
N PHE A 173 1.74 1.97 10.86
CA PHE A 173 2.37 0.67 10.69
C PHE A 173 2.48 0.29 9.21
N HIS A 174 3.69 -0.08 8.80
CA HIS A 174 4.08 -0.43 7.44
C HIS A 174 5.02 -1.66 7.38
N THR A 175 4.82 -2.58 8.33
CA THR A 175 5.59 -3.82 8.47
C THR A 175 4.97 -4.99 7.70
N PRO A 176 5.76 -6.00 7.29
CA PRO A 176 5.22 -7.31 6.94
C PRO A 176 4.61 -8.01 8.16
N LEU A 177 3.91 -9.13 7.95
CA LEU A 177 3.37 -9.96 9.03
C LEU A 177 4.30 -11.14 9.34
N HIS A 178 5.07 -11.05 10.41
CA HIS A 178 5.87 -12.13 10.97
C HIS A 178 5.19 -12.68 12.21
N LYS A 179 4.90 -13.99 12.23
CA LYS A 179 4.18 -14.63 13.34
C LYS A 179 5.10 -15.03 14.50
N ASP A 180 6.37 -15.22 14.21
CA ASP A 180 7.43 -15.67 15.10
C ASP A 180 8.76 -14.96 14.78
N GLY A 181 9.81 -15.33 15.51
CA GLY A 181 11.14 -14.74 15.37
C GLY A 181 11.35 -13.46 16.20
N GLU A 182 12.58 -12.93 16.13
CA GLU A 182 12.99 -11.71 16.85
C GLU A 182 12.17 -10.48 16.39
N ASP A 183 11.80 -10.43 15.11
CA ASP A 183 11.05 -9.32 14.52
C ASP A 183 9.56 -9.67 14.32
N LYS A 184 8.99 -10.44 15.25
CA LYS A 184 7.56 -10.77 15.25
C LYS A 184 6.73 -9.49 15.22
N THR A 185 5.80 -9.41 14.26
CA THR A 185 4.86 -8.29 14.12
C THR A 185 3.40 -8.69 14.33
N PHE A 186 3.10 -9.99 14.41
CA PHE A 186 1.78 -10.49 14.79
C PHE A 186 1.42 -10.01 16.19
N HIS A 187 0.33 -9.24 16.28
CA HIS A 187 -0.15 -8.57 17.48
C HIS A 187 0.92 -7.72 18.17
N MET A 188 1.79 -7.06 17.38
CA MET A 188 2.75 -6.11 17.97
C MET A 188 2.07 -4.90 18.60
N VAL A 189 0.83 -4.60 18.20
CA VAL A 189 -0.05 -3.68 18.90
C VAL A 189 -1.11 -4.49 19.65
N ASP A 190 -0.75 -4.90 20.86
CA ASP A 190 -1.59 -5.68 21.78
C ASP A 190 -2.25 -4.78 22.86
N ASP A 191 -2.92 -5.38 23.85
CA ASP A 191 -3.51 -4.66 24.99
C ASP A 191 -2.50 -3.76 25.72
N SER A 192 -1.24 -4.18 25.86
CA SER A 192 -0.20 -3.45 26.58
C SER A 192 0.21 -2.20 25.82
N VAL A 193 0.51 -2.34 24.52
CA VAL A 193 0.83 -1.21 23.64
C VAL A 193 -0.36 -0.26 23.55
N LEU A 194 -1.57 -0.78 23.34
CA LEU A 194 -2.78 0.04 23.32
C LEU A 194 -2.99 0.77 24.64
N ALA A 195 -2.72 0.17 25.80
CA ALA A 195 -2.79 0.87 27.08
C ALA A 195 -1.76 2.00 27.18
N ALA A 196 -0.53 1.77 26.70
CA ALA A 196 0.59 2.70 26.76
C ALA A 196 0.46 3.92 25.81
N ILE A 197 -0.29 3.80 24.71
CA ILE A 197 -0.57 4.95 23.83
C ILE A 197 -1.28 6.04 24.63
N ALA A 198 -0.75 7.26 24.63
CA ALA A 198 -1.35 8.37 25.36
C ALA A 198 -2.78 8.71 24.86
N PRO A 199 -3.60 9.41 25.65
CA PRO A 199 -4.87 9.97 25.18
C PRO A 199 -4.71 10.93 23.99
N GLY A 200 -5.69 10.95 23.09
CA GLY A 200 -5.78 11.88 21.96
C GLY A 200 -4.82 11.60 20.80
N ARG A 201 -4.33 10.36 20.68
CA ARG A 201 -3.37 9.94 19.65
C ARG A 201 -4.09 9.37 18.43
N ILE A 202 -3.34 9.18 17.34
CA ILE A 202 -3.84 8.57 16.11
C ILE A 202 -3.10 7.25 15.85
N LEU A 203 -3.83 6.17 15.61
CA LEU A 203 -3.32 4.86 15.22
C LEU A 203 -3.73 4.56 13.76
N ILE A 204 -2.76 4.20 12.92
CA ILE A 204 -3.00 3.87 11.51
C ILE A 204 -2.42 2.50 11.20
N ASN A 205 -3.25 1.58 10.70
CA ASN A 205 -2.79 0.32 10.13
C ASN A 205 -3.28 0.17 8.69
N ALA A 206 -2.33 0.25 7.76
CA ALA A 206 -2.52 -0.05 6.33
C ALA A 206 -1.46 -1.04 5.83
N SER A 207 -0.96 -1.91 6.72
CA SER A 207 0.04 -2.93 6.39
C SER A 207 -0.57 -4.32 6.27
N ARG A 208 -0.84 -4.97 7.41
CA ARG A 208 -1.47 -6.29 7.55
C ARG A 208 -2.37 -6.27 8.78
N GLY A 209 -3.56 -6.89 8.67
CA GLY A 209 -4.59 -6.83 9.71
C GLY A 209 -4.06 -7.23 11.09
N ALA A 210 -3.53 -8.45 11.18
CA ALA A 210 -3.03 -9.03 12.43
C ALA A 210 -1.73 -8.41 12.99
N VAL A 211 -1.27 -7.27 12.46
CA VAL A 211 -0.24 -6.46 13.13
C VAL A 211 -0.83 -5.78 14.37
N VAL A 212 -2.10 -5.40 14.30
CA VAL A 212 -2.89 -4.90 15.42
C VAL A 212 -3.83 -6.01 15.88
N ASP A 213 -3.85 -6.30 17.18
CA ASP A 213 -4.87 -7.16 17.75
C ASP A 213 -6.21 -6.42 17.71
N ASN A 214 -7.06 -6.78 16.74
CA ASN A 214 -8.35 -6.15 16.52
C ASN A 214 -9.33 -6.32 17.70
N ILE A 215 -9.21 -7.39 18.48
CA ILE A 215 -10.04 -7.62 19.67
C ILE A 215 -9.57 -6.75 20.83
N ALA A 216 -8.26 -6.61 21.03
CA ALA A 216 -7.70 -5.67 22.00
C ALA A 216 -8.05 -4.21 21.65
N LEU A 217 -7.93 -3.84 20.37
CA LEU A 217 -8.29 -2.50 19.89
C LEU A 217 -9.77 -2.19 20.13
N LEU A 218 -10.68 -3.12 19.77
CA LEU A 218 -12.11 -2.97 20.04
C LEU A 218 -12.38 -2.73 21.53
N ARG A 219 -11.81 -3.58 22.40
CA ARG A 219 -11.96 -3.43 23.86
C ARG A 219 -11.45 -2.09 24.37
N ALA A 220 -10.33 -1.59 23.84
CA ALA A 220 -9.79 -0.29 24.23
C ALA A 220 -10.73 0.86 23.83
N LEU A 221 -11.27 0.82 22.61
CA LEU A 221 -12.20 1.83 22.10
C LEU A 221 -13.55 1.79 22.83
N GLU A 222 -14.08 0.60 23.15
CA GLU A 222 -15.33 0.46 23.91
C GLU A 222 -15.20 0.93 25.36
N LYS A 223 -14.01 0.83 25.95
CA LYS A 223 -13.69 1.44 27.26
C LYS A 223 -13.54 2.96 27.21
N GLY A 224 -13.74 3.59 26.05
CA GLY A 224 -13.67 5.03 25.89
C GLY A 224 -12.24 5.57 25.82
N LYS A 225 -11.25 4.76 25.43
CA LYS A 225 -9.90 5.27 25.19
C LYS A 225 -9.97 6.32 24.05
N PRO A 226 -9.52 7.57 24.27
CA PRO A 226 -9.54 8.59 23.24
C PRO A 226 -8.37 8.31 22.27
N LEU A 227 -8.66 7.54 21.22
CA LEU A 227 -7.70 7.09 20.21
C LEU A 227 -8.39 7.15 18.84
N SER A 228 -7.97 8.09 18.00
CA SER A 228 -8.43 8.11 16.61
C SER A 228 -7.76 6.95 15.87
N THR A 229 -8.52 6.21 15.10
CA THR A 229 -8.08 4.95 14.48
C THR A 229 -8.45 4.92 13.00
N ILE A 230 -7.46 4.59 12.16
CA ILE A 230 -7.61 4.41 10.71
C ILE A 230 -7.15 2.99 10.36
N LEU A 231 -8.06 2.15 9.87
CA LEU A 231 -7.77 0.79 9.43
C LEU A 231 -8.11 0.62 7.95
N ASP A 232 -7.12 0.23 7.15
CA ASP A 232 -7.36 -0.32 5.81
C ASP A 232 -7.34 -1.85 5.82
N VAL A 233 -6.72 -2.46 6.83
CA VAL A 233 -6.52 -3.92 6.92
C VAL A 233 -7.13 -4.49 8.19
N TRP A 234 -7.63 -5.72 8.13
CA TRP A 234 -8.47 -6.30 9.18
C TRP A 234 -8.04 -7.72 9.57
N GLU A 235 -8.30 -8.09 10.83
CA GLU A 235 -8.20 -9.47 11.31
C GLU A 235 -9.58 -10.00 11.73
N PRO A 236 -10.06 -11.11 11.14
CA PRO A 236 -9.63 -11.68 9.86
C PRO A 236 -10.21 -10.87 8.67
N GLU A 237 -9.59 -10.99 7.50
CA GLU A 237 -10.21 -10.62 6.21
C GLU A 237 -10.71 -11.87 5.49
N PRO A 238 -11.85 -11.82 4.78
CA PRO A 238 -12.72 -10.64 4.55
C PRO A 238 -13.72 -10.37 5.69
N ASP A 239 -13.81 -11.26 6.69
CA ASP A 239 -14.81 -11.23 7.76
C ASP A 239 -14.40 -10.32 8.95
N LEU A 240 -14.26 -9.03 8.68
CA LEU A 240 -13.85 -8.04 9.68
C LEU A 240 -14.84 -7.91 10.85
N LEU A 241 -14.34 -7.50 12.01
CA LEU A 241 -15.15 -7.25 13.20
C LEU A 241 -16.05 -6.00 13.00
N LEU A 242 -17.34 -6.21 12.77
CA LEU A 242 -18.31 -5.12 12.59
C LEU A 242 -18.36 -4.12 13.75
N PRO A 243 -18.30 -4.56 15.04
CA PRO A 243 -18.24 -3.62 16.15
C PRO A 243 -16.98 -2.74 16.11
N LEU A 244 -15.85 -3.26 15.61
CA LEU A 244 -14.63 -2.48 15.46
C LEU A 244 -14.77 -1.45 14.34
N LEU A 245 -15.30 -1.84 13.18
CA LEU A 245 -15.57 -0.90 12.08
C LEU A 245 -16.45 0.27 12.55
N ALA A 246 -17.45 0.02 13.39
CA ALA A 246 -18.31 1.06 13.94
C ALA A 246 -17.58 2.05 14.90
N ARG A 247 -16.39 1.68 15.41
CA ARG A 247 -15.61 2.50 16.37
C ARG A 247 -14.45 3.24 15.74
N VAL A 248 -13.91 2.77 14.61
CA VAL A 248 -12.80 3.45 13.92
C VAL A 248 -13.28 4.68 13.16
N ASP A 249 -12.43 5.69 13.05
CA ASP A 249 -12.71 6.94 12.35
C ASP A 249 -12.75 6.74 10.83
N ILE A 250 -11.83 5.93 10.30
CA ILE A 250 -11.81 5.51 8.89
C ILE A 250 -11.56 4.00 8.83
N GLY A 251 -12.43 3.30 8.10
CA GLY A 251 -12.31 1.89 7.79
C GLY A 251 -12.47 1.66 6.29
N THR A 252 -11.47 1.08 5.62
CA THR A 252 -11.53 0.77 4.18
C THR A 252 -11.20 -0.70 3.90
N PRO A 253 -11.66 -1.27 2.76
CA PRO A 253 -11.59 -2.71 2.52
C PRO A 253 -10.25 -3.14 1.89
N HIS A 254 -9.12 -2.83 2.51
CA HIS A 254 -7.79 -3.22 2.04
C HIS A 254 -7.49 -2.75 0.61
N ILE A 255 -7.61 -1.43 0.42
CA ILE A 255 -7.50 -0.69 -0.84
C ILE A 255 -6.49 0.46 -0.79
N ALA A 256 -5.76 0.67 0.31
CA ALA A 256 -4.82 1.78 0.42
C ALA A 256 -3.81 1.79 -0.74
N GLY A 257 -3.42 0.62 -1.22
CA GLY A 257 -2.52 0.44 -2.37
C GLY A 257 -3.18 0.46 -3.77
N TYR A 258 -4.48 0.71 -3.91
CA TYR A 258 -5.24 0.50 -5.15
C TYR A 258 -5.29 1.73 -6.08
N SER A 259 -4.15 2.35 -6.38
CA SER A 259 -4.09 3.31 -7.51
C SER A 259 -3.98 2.59 -8.86
N LEU A 260 -4.42 3.24 -9.94
CA LEU A 260 -4.21 2.72 -11.29
C LEU A 260 -2.72 2.65 -11.60
N GLU A 261 -1.97 3.71 -11.27
CA GLU A 261 -0.51 3.78 -11.35
C GLU A 261 0.15 2.61 -10.62
N GLY A 262 -0.34 2.27 -9.43
CA GLY A 262 0.26 1.23 -8.60
C GLY A 262 0.02 -0.19 -9.11
N LYS A 263 -1.20 -0.45 -9.59
CA LYS A 263 -1.51 -1.74 -10.26
C LYS A 263 -0.72 -1.87 -11.57
N ALA A 264 -0.63 -0.80 -12.36
CA ALA A 264 0.14 -0.76 -13.59
C ALA A 264 1.65 -0.93 -13.36
N ARG A 265 2.20 -0.29 -12.31
CA ARG A 265 3.59 -0.50 -11.86
C ARG A 265 3.87 -1.94 -11.48
N GLY A 266 2.88 -2.63 -10.92
CA GLY A 266 2.95 -4.06 -10.63
C GLY A 266 3.30 -4.86 -11.88
N THR A 267 2.51 -4.70 -12.94
CA THR A 267 2.72 -5.38 -14.23
C THR A 267 3.99 -4.94 -14.93
N THR A 268 4.31 -3.64 -14.97
CA THR A 268 5.50 -3.16 -15.69
C THR A 268 6.80 -3.62 -15.04
N GLN A 269 6.89 -3.67 -13.70
CA GLN A 269 8.10 -4.17 -13.02
C GLN A 269 8.38 -5.65 -13.32
N ILE A 270 7.35 -6.51 -13.27
CA ILE A 270 7.54 -7.94 -13.60
C ILE A 270 7.70 -8.18 -15.11
N TYR A 271 7.19 -7.28 -15.95
CA TYR A 271 7.47 -7.26 -17.39
C TYR A 271 8.95 -6.96 -17.65
N HIS A 272 9.52 -5.93 -17.01
CA HIS A 272 10.95 -5.62 -17.10
C HIS A 272 11.78 -6.81 -16.61
N ALA A 273 11.45 -7.38 -15.44
CA ALA A 273 12.16 -8.52 -14.88
C ALA A 273 12.12 -9.77 -15.77
N LEU A 274 10.97 -10.08 -16.38
CA LEU A 274 10.88 -11.17 -17.35
C LEU A 274 11.72 -10.88 -18.60
N SER A 275 11.67 -9.65 -19.12
CA SER A 275 12.42 -9.25 -20.31
C SER A 275 13.93 -9.39 -20.09
N GLU A 276 14.41 -9.03 -18.89
CA GLU A 276 15.80 -9.23 -18.46
C GLU A 276 16.14 -10.71 -18.33
N TYR A 277 15.27 -11.50 -17.68
CA TYR A 277 15.43 -12.96 -17.55
C TYR A 277 15.55 -13.66 -18.91
N MET A 278 14.88 -13.13 -19.94
CA MET A 278 14.95 -13.64 -21.31
C MET A 278 16.17 -13.16 -22.11
N GLY A 279 17.00 -12.28 -21.55
CA GLY A 279 18.11 -11.64 -22.28
C GLY A 279 17.64 -10.64 -23.34
N GLN A 280 16.42 -10.12 -23.23
CA GLN A 280 15.83 -9.12 -24.13
C GLN A 280 15.29 -7.94 -23.31
N PRO A 281 16.17 -7.16 -22.65
CA PRO A 281 15.73 -6.09 -21.76
C PRO A 281 14.86 -5.08 -22.53
N LYS A 282 13.62 -4.91 -22.09
CA LYS A 282 12.67 -3.93 -22.62
C LYS A 282 12.26 -2.99 -21.51
N SER A 283 12.11 -1.71 -21.85
CA SER A 283 11.57 -0.69 -20.95
C SER A 283 10.28 -0.12 -21.53
N ILE A 284 9.38 0.33 -20.65
CA ILE A 284 8.17 1.05 -21.02
C ILE A 284 7.88 2.10 -19.97
N GLU A 285 7.53 3.30 -20.43
CA GLU A 285 7.12 4.39 -19.57
C GLU A 285 5.69 4.15 -19.08
N LEU A 286 5.48 4.18 -17.76
CA LEU A 286 4.17 3.93 -17.16
C LEU A 286 3.09 4.87 -17.71
N SER A 287 3.44 6.14 -17.93
CA SER A 287 2.55 7.17 -18.46
C SER A 287 2.00 6.86 -19.85
N SER A 288 2.69 6.02 -20.64
CA SER A 288 2.21 5.60 -21.97
C SER A 288 1.06 4.60 -21.92
N LEU A 289 0.89 3.90 -20.78
CA LEU A 289 -0.16 2.91 -20.58
C LEU A 289 -1.42 3.51 -19.95
N LEU A 290 -1.24 4.54 -19.12
CA LEU A 290 -2.31 5.08 -18.29
C LEU A 290 -3.23 6.00 -19.11
N PRO A 291 -4.56 5.89 -18.95
CA PRO A 291 -5.48 6.88 -19.48
C PRO A 291 -5.22 8.25 -18.82
N GLN A 292 -5.62 9.31 -19.50
CA GLN A 292 -5.58 10.66 -18.96
C GLN A 292 -6.51 10.77 -17.75
N ALA A 293 -6.04 11.39 -16.66
CA ALA A 293 -6.85 11.61 -15.47
C ALA A 293 -7.96 12.63 -15.74
N GLU A 294 -9.13 12.44 -15.09
CA GLU A 294 -10.28 13.34 -15.18
C GLU A 294 -9.90 14.79 -14.85
N PHE A 295 -9.18 14.97 -13.74
CA PHE A 295 -8.52 16.22 -13.37
C PHE A 295 -7.01 16.05 -13.52
N ASN A 296 -6.45 16.64 -14.57
CA ASN A 296 -5.02 16.49 -14.90
C ASN A 296 -4.24 17.82 -14.86
N HIS A 297 -4.92 18.95 -14.67
CA HIS A 297 -4.29 20.26 -14.60
C HIS A 297 -5.08 21.22 -13.68
N ILE A 298 -4.35 22.02 -12.89
CA ILE A 298 -4.93 23.09 -12.05
C ILE A 298 -3.91 24.22 -11.84
N THR A 299 -4.37 25.46 -11.72
CA THR A 299 -3.54 26.60 -11.31
C THR A 299 -3.58 26.82 -9.80
N PHE A 300 -2.42 27.10 -9.19
CA PHE A 300 -2.26 27.37 -7.77
C PHE A 300 -1.52 28.69 -7.55
N ASN A 301 -2.21 29.69 -6.99
CA ASN A 301 -1.66 31.03 -6.80
C ASN A 301 -1.24 31.28 -5.35
N GLY A 302 -0.01 31.73 -5.10
CA GLY A 302 0.51 32.05 -3.77
C GLY A 302 0.99 30.83 -2.97
N GLU A 303 1.11 30.99 -1.65
CA GLU A 303 1.76 30.04 -0.75
C GLU A 303 0.93 28.79 -0.43
N LEU A 304 1.60 27.65 -0.25
CA LEU A 304 1.00 26.42 0.26
C LEU A 304 0.81 26.47 1.77
N ASP A 305 -0.43 26.25 2.21
CA ASP A 305 -0.76 25.94 3.60
C ASP A 305 -1.46 24.58 3.68
N GLU A 306 -1.68 24.07 4.89
CA GLU A 306 -2.28 22.75 5.12
C GLU A 306 -3.70 22.61 4.56
N HIS A 307 -4.52 23.66 4.64
CA HIS A 307 -5.89 23.65 4.14
C HIS A 307 -5.91 23.62 2.60
N ARG A 308 -5.01 24.36 1.96
CA ARG A 308 -4.83 24.35 0.51
C ARG A 308 -4.23 23.03 0.02
N LEU A 309 -3.29 22.45 0.76
CA LEU A 309 -2.77 21.11 0.49
C LEU A 309 -3.89 20.06 0.56
N LYS A 310 -4.72 20.09 1.61
CA LYS A 310 -5.88 19.21 1.75
C LYS A 310 -6.79 19.26 0.52
N ARG A 311 -7.09 20.45 0.01
CA ARG A 311 -7.92 20.61 -1.20
C ARG A 311 -7.31 19.93 -2.42
N LEU A 312 -5.99 20.04 -2.64
CA LEU A 312 -5.30 19.33 -3.73
C LEU A 312 -5.30 17.81 -3.52
N VAL A 313 -4.97 17.37 -2.31
CA VAL A 313 -4.92 15.93 -1.97
C VAL A 313 -6.30 15.29 -2.15
N HIS A 314 -7.37 15.92 -1.63
CA HIS A 314 -8.73 15.39 -1.71
C HIS A 314 -9.38 15.58 -3.10
N LEU A 315 -8.89 16.50 -3.93
CA LEU A 315 -9.26 16.55 -5.35
C LEU A 315 -8.85 15.26 -6.08
N VAL A 316 -7.67 14.73 -5.77
CA VAL A 316 -7.17 13.48 -6.36
C VAL A 316 -7.76 12.26 -5.64
N TYR A 317 -7.75 12.27 -4.30
CA TYR A 317 -8.25 11.17 -3.50
C TYR A 317 -8.68 11.59 -2.08
N ASP A 318 -9.98 11.51 -1.81
CA ASP A 318 -10.56 11.58 -0.48
C ASP A 318 -10.88 10.18 0.05
N VAL A 319 -10.23 9.77 1.13
CA VAL A 319 -10.39 8.44 1.75
C VAL A 319 -11.83 8.13 2.15
N ARG A 320 -12.64 9.16 2.46
CA ARG A 320 -14.04 8.98 2.87
C ARG A 320 -14.90 8.35 1.78
N ARG A 321 -14.48 8.48 0.51
CA ARG A 321 -15.16 7.87 -0.64
C ARG A 321 -15.17 6.33 -0.58
N ASP A 322 -14.20 5.75 0.14
CA ASP A 322 -14.05 4.29 0.28
C ASP A 322 -14.50 3.79 1.67
N ASP A 323 -14.46 4.66 2.68
CA ASP A 323 -15.02 4.38 4.01
C ASP A 323 -16.54 4.20 3.96
N ALA A 324 -17.25 5.13 3.30
CA ALA A 324 -18.71 5.11 3.27
C ALA A 324 -19.30 3.85 2.61
N PRO A 325 -18.81 3.37 1.44
CA PRO A 325 -19.27 2.11 0.85
C PRO A 325 -19.04 0.90 1.75
N LEU A 326 -17.88 0.79 2.41
CA LEU A 326 -17.62 -0.33 3.33
C LEU A 326 -18.63 -0.33 4.47
N ARG A 327 -18.85 0.83 5.13
CA ARG A 327 -19.85 0.94 6.21
C ARG A 327 -21.27 0.58 5.79
N LYS A 328 -21.61 0.81 4.53
CA LYS A 328 -22.95 0.49 3.98
C LYS A 328 -23.18 -1.01 3.81
N VAL A 329 -22.13 -1.77 3.47
CA VAL A 329 -22.26 -3.18 3.07
C VAL A 329 -21.58 -4.16 4.03
N ALA A 330 -20.84 -3.67 5.02
CA ALA A 330 -20.16 -4.51 6.00
C ALA A 330 -21.15 -5.48 6.69
N GLY A 331 -20.78 -6.76 6.76
CA GLY A 331 -21.61 -7.84 7.28
C GLY A 331 -22.41 -8.59 6.20
N GLN A 332 -22.48 -8.06 4.97
CA GLN A 332 -23.04 -8.79 3.83
C GLN A 332 -21.97 -9.71 3.22
N ARG A 333 -22.33 -10.97 2.99
CA ARG A 333 -21.40 -11.99 2.50
C ARG A 333 -20.82 -11.61 1.15
N GLY A 334 -19.49 -11.54 1.06
CA GLY A 334 -18.77 -11.29 -0.19
C GLY A 334 -18.62 -9.82 -0.58
N GLU A 335 -19.30 -8.89 0.10
CA GLU A 335 -19.27 -7.46 -0.27
C GLU A 335 -17.90 -6.82 -0.05
N PHE A 336 -17.14 -7.24 0.97
CA PHE A 336 -15.74 -6.81 1.17
C PHE A 336 -14.88 -7.09 -0.08
N ASP A 337 -14.94 -8.32 -0.59
CA ASP A 337 -14.22 -8.72 -1.80
C ASP A 337 -14.77 -8.03 -3.05
N ARG A 338 -16.10 -7.82 -3.12
CA ARG A 338 -16.73 -7.11 -4.24
C ARG A 338 -16.22 -5.67 -4.35
N LEU A 339 -16.18 -4.92 -3.25
CA LEU A 339 -15.66 -3.54 -3.21
C LEU A 339 -14.22 -3.44 -3.74
N ARG A 340 -13.40 -4.47 -3.49
CA ARG A 340 -12.01 -4.54 -3.98
C ARG A 340 -11.94 -4.90 -5.46
N LYS A 341 -12.76 -5.87 -5.88
CA LYS A 341 -12.79 -6.35 -7.27
C LYS A 341 -13.32 -5.28 -8.22
N GLU A 342 -14.39 -4.60 -7.82
CA GLU A 342 -15.08 -3.55 -8.58
C GLU A 342 -14.60 -2.15 -8.19
N TYR A 343 -13.41 -2.04 -7.59
CA TYR A 343 -12.87 -0.78 -7.10
C TYR A 343 -12.74 0.25 -8.24
N VAL A 344 -13.43 1.39 -8.07
CA VAL A 344 -13.42 2.50 -9.01
C VAL A 344 -12.02 3.10 -9.10
N GLU A 345 -11.66 3.61 -10.27
CA GLU A 345 -10.33 4.15 -10.52
C GLU A 345 -9.93 5.21 -9.47
N ARG A 346 -8.69 5.08 -9.00
CA ARG A 346 -8.02 6.03 -8.12
C ARG A 346 -6.69 6.40 -8.77
N ARG A 347 -6.40 7.69 -8.84
CA ARG A 347 -5.12 8.21 -9.34
C ARG A 347 -4.17 8.54 -8.19
N GLU A 348 -2.91 8.73 -8.54
CA GLU A 348 -1.90 9.29 -7.64
C GLU A 348 -1.70 10.78 -7.88
N TRP A 349 -1.10 11.50 -6.93
CA TRP A 349 -0.89 12.96 -7.03
C TRP A 349 -0.08 13.36 -8.27
N SER A 350 0.78 12.48 -8.77
CA SER A 350 1.56 12.68 -10.00
C SER A 350 0.69 12.83 -11.26
N SER A 351 -0.57 12.37 -11.22
CA SER A 351 -1.53 12.52 -12.33
C SER A 351 -2.06 13.96 -12.49
N LEU A 352 -1.94 14.79 -11.45
CA LEU A 352 -2.38 16.18 -11.45
C LEU A 352 -1.19 17.11 -11.66
N THR A 353 -1.18 17.84 -12.77
CA THR A 353 -0.21 18.92 -13.01
C THR A 353 -0.67 20.20 -12.32
N VAL A 354 0.08 20.67 -11.33
CA VAL A 354 -0.19 21.92 -10.61
C VAL A 354 0.71 23.04 -11.16
N GLU A 355 0.10 24.02 -11.82
CA GLU A 355 0.79 25.22 -12.31
C GLU A 355 0.84 26.29 -11.22
N CYS A 356 2.04 26.61 -10.75
CA CYS A 356 2.28 27.49 -9.59
C CYS A 356 2.93 28.81 -10.03
N ASP A 357 2.57 29.91 -9.38
CA ASP A 357 3.25 31.21 -9.50
C ASP A 357 4.22 31.54 -8.36
N ASN A 358 4.32 30.65 -7.36
CA ASN A 358 5.24 30.75 -6.25
C ASN A 358 6.24 29.58 -6.29
N ALA A 359 7.54 29.90 -6.29
CA ALA A 359 8.61 28.93 -6.50
C ALA A 359 8.74 27.94 -5.32
N ASP A 360 8.60 28.42 -4.08
CA ASP A 360 8.69 27.58 -2.88
C ASP A 360 7.53 26.58 -2.83
N THR A 361 6.33 27.03 -3.18
CA THR A 361 5.14 26.19 -3.32
C THR A 361 5.34 25.13 -4.41
N ALA A 362 5.87 25.53 -5.56
CA ALA A 362 6.18 24.61 -6.65
C ALA A 362 7.16 23.51 -6.20
N ALA A 363 8.25 23.90 -5.53
CA ALA A 363 9.24 22.97 -5.01
C ALA A 363 8.66 22.03 -3.95
N GLN A 364 7.85 22.55 -3.03
CA GLN A 364 7.24 21.75 -1.96
C GLN A 364 6.24 20.73 -2.53
N LEU A 365 5.35 21.13 -3.45
CA LEU A 365 4.41 20.22 -4.12
C LEU A 365 5.14 19.14 -4.93
N GLN A 366 6.27 19.48 -5.56
CA GLN A 366 7.10 18.50 -6.27
C GLN A 366 7.69 17.46 -5.32
N GLN A 367 8.21 17.86 -4.16
CA GLN A 367 8.71 16.94 -3.12
C GLN A 367 7.61 16.03 -2.55
N LEU A 368 6.37 16.53 -2.51
CA LEU A 368 5.19 15.74 -2.14
C LEU A 368 4.78 14.74 -3.22
N GLY A 369 5.21 14.91 -4.46
CA GLY A 369 4.94 13.98 -5.57
C GLY A 369 3.82 14.43 -6.52
N PHE A 370 3.41 15.69 -6.48
CA PHE A 370 2.61 16.28 -7.57
C PHE A 370 3.49 16.52 -8.79
N SER A 371 2.88 16.47 -9.98
CA SER A 371 3.51 17.03 -11.18
C SER A 371 3.36 18.56 -11.12
N VAL A 372 4.44 19.32 -11.36
CA VAL A 372 4.44 20.78 -11.15
C VAL A 372 4.96 21.51 -12.39
N ARG A 373 4.35 22.65 -12.71
CA ARG A 373 4.88 23.65 -13.64
C ARG A 373 5.00 24.99 -12.92
N TYR A 374 6.13 25.67 -13.05
CA TYR A 374 6.31 27.02 -12.53
C TYR A 374 6.20 28.01 -13.70
N ARG A 375 5.41 29.07 -13.52
CA ARG A 375 5.15 30.07 -14.56
C ARG A 375 5.84 31.41 -14.30
#